data_AF-A0A840UPR2-F1
#
_entry.id   AF-A0A840UPR2-F1
#
_cell.length_a   1.000
_cell.length_b   1.000
_cell.length_c   1.000
_cell.angle_alpha   90.00
_cell.angle_beta   90.00
_cell.angle_gamma   90.00
#
_symmetry.space_group_name_H-M   'P 1'
#
loop_
_entity.id
_entity.type
_entity.pdbx_description
1 polymer ?
#
loop_
_entity_poly.entity_id
_entity_poly.type
_entity_poly.pdbx_seq_one_letter_code
_entity_poly.pdbx_strand_id
1 'polypeptide(L)'
;MQNDSSNTERYIAIARACLKAINDTASAQGSREEKIQAVYQAIDDAFQAEFSEYRQSVAVMSTVLERIAAGDLSAEKAASLARQTLDQQPDTASNTQMH
;
A
#
# COMPACT_ATOMS: atom_id res chain seq x y z
N MET A 1 -14.06 15.33 3.89
CA MET A 1 -12.97 15.76 2.97
C MET A 1 -11.58 15.42 3.52
N GLN A 2 -11.42 14.29 4.21
CA GLN A 2 -10.14 13.90 4.85
C GLN A 2 -9.42 12.74 4.11
N ASN A 3 -10.14 12.00 3.25
CA ASN A 3 -9.62 10.92 2.39
C ASN A 3 -8.61 11.38 1.32
N ASP A 4 -8.62 12.68 0.98
CA ASP A 4 -7.65 13.22 0.03
C ASP A 4 -6.26 13.30 0.66
N SER A 5 -6.13 13.45 1.99
CA SER A 5 -4.85 13.72 2.65
C SER A 5 -3.87 12.55 2.58
N SER A 6 -4.28 11.32 2.91
CA SER A 6 -3.38 10.16 2.93
C SER A 6 -2.97 9.68 1.54
N ASN A 7 -3.90 9.70 0.57
CA ASN A 7 -3.56 9.44 -0.82
C ASN A 7 -2.64 10.54 -1.36
N THR A 8 -2.90 11.81 -1.03
CA THR A 8 -2.04 12.93 -1.42
C THR A 8 -0.64 12.80 -0.84
N GLU A 9 -0.50 12.36 0.41
CA GLU A 9 0.80 12.10 1.04
C GLU A 9 1.59 10.98 0.33
N ARG A 10 0.92 9.86 -0.02
CA ARG A 10 1.53 8.79 -0.82
C ARG A 10 1.95 9.28 -2.20
N TYR A 11 1.09 10.03 -2.89
CA TYR A 11 1.43 10.63 -4.18
C TYR A 11 2.60 11.63 -4.08
N ILE A 12 2.68 12.40 -3.00
CA ILE A 12 3.81 13.32 -2.74
C ILE A 12 5.10 12.53 -2.48
N ALA A 13 5.04 11.45 -1.70
CA ALA A 13 6.20 10.60 -1.40
C ALA A 13 6.75 9.97 -2.69
N ILE A 14 5.86 9.42 -3.52
CA ILE A 14 6.19 8.87 -4.83
C ILE A 14 6.79 9.97 -5.73
N ALA A 15 6.16 11.14 -5.83
CA ALA A 15 6.67 12.24 -6.65
C ALA A 15 8.07 12.70 -6.22
N ARG A 16 8.35 12.73 -4.91
CA ARG A 16 9.69 13.03 -4.36
C ARG A 16 10.70 11.94 -4.72
N ALA A 17 10.32 10.67 -4.64
CA ALA A 17 11.17 9.56 -5.05
C ALA A 17 11.49 9.61 -6.55
N CYS A 18 10.50 9.93 -7.40
CA CYS A 18 10.71 10.14 -8.83
C CYS A 18 11.70 11.29 -9.10
N LEU A 19 11.52 12.44 -8.44
CA LEU A 19 12.44 13.59 -8.55
C LEU A 19 13.86 13.23 -8.12
N LYS A 20 14.01 12.48 -7.03
CA LYS A 20 15.31 11.98 -6.56
C LYS A 20 15.95 11.05 -7.59
N ALA A 21 15.19 10.09 -8.14
CA ALA A 21 15.68 9.17 -9.16
C ALA A 21 16.17 9.88 -10.43
N ILE A 22 15.46 10.94 -10.86
CA ILE A 22 15.88 11.78 -12.00
C ILE A 22 17.21 12.49 -11.69
N ASN A 23 17.38 13.03 -10.49
CA ASN A 23 18.62 13.71 -10.09
C ASN A 23 19.80 12.74 -9.93
N ASP A 24 19.55 11.57 -9.35
CA ASP A 24 20.55 10.51 -9.17
C ASP A 24 21.03 9.96 -10.52
N THR A 25 20.12 9.80 -11.49
CA THR A 25 20.47 9.35 -12.86
C THR A 25 21.10 10.44 -13.73
N ALA A 26 20.77 11.72 -13.50
CA ALA A 26 21.43 12.83 -14.17
C ALA A 26 22.94 12.87 -13.86
N SER A 27 23.31 12.54 -12.62
CA SER A 27 24.70 12.49 -12.15
C SER A 27 25.43 11.15 -12.41
N ALA A 28 24.69 10.08 -12.75
CA ALA A 28 25.26 8.77 -13.06
C ALA A 28 25.98 8.74 -14.43
N GLN A 29 27.05 7.94 -14.55
CA GLN A 29 27.66 7.61 -15.85
C GLN A 29 26.84 6.52 -16.55
N GLY A 30 26.69 6.61 -17.86
CA GLY A 30 25.90 5.66 -18.65
C GLY A 30 25.28 6.30 -19.89
N SER A 31 24.83 5.46 -20.81
CA SER A 31 24.02 5.86 -21.97
C SER A 31 22.69 6.48 -21.52
N ARG A 32 22.05 7.23 -22.43
CA ARG A 32 20.76 7.86 -22.14
C ARG A 32 19.69 6.80 -21.84
N GLU A 33 19.74 5.68 -22.55
CA GLU A 33 18.83 4.55 -22.41
C GLU A 33 18.95 3.90 -21.02
N GLU A 34 20.17 3.68 -20.52
CA GLU A 34 20.40 3.13 -19.17
C GLU A 34 19.86 4.06 -18.07
N LYS A 35 20.02 5.39 -18.24
CA LYS A 35 19.48 6.38 -17.32
C LYS A 35 17.97 6.38 -17.29
N ILE A 36 17.32 6.29 -18.46
CA ILE A 36 15.86 6.20 -18.57
C ILE A 36 15.35 4.94 -17.87
N GLN A 37 15.99 3.79 -18.12
CA GLN A 37 15.62 2.54 -17.47
C GLN A 37 15.77 2.59 -15.95
N ALA A 38 16.87 3.20 -15.46
CA ALA A 38 17.10 3.38 -14.03
C ALA A 38 16.04 4.28 -13.36
N VAL A 39 15.57 5.34 -14.04
CA VAL A 39 14.45 6.15 -13.54
C VAL A 39 13.18 5.31 -13.45
N TYR A 40 12.82 4.55 -14.49
CA TYR A 40 11.62 3.72 -14.45
C TYR A 40 11.67 2.69 -13.32
N GLN A 41 12.81 2.02 -13.11
CA GLN A 41 12.96 1.05 -12.03
C GLN A 41 12.81 1.71 -10.65
N ALA A 42 13.45 2.86 -10.44
CA ALA A 42 13.36 3.57 -9.17
C ALA A 42 11.94 4.09 -8.88
N ILE A 43 11.18 4.46 -9.91
CA ILE A 43 9.76 4.79 -9.79
C ILE A 43 9.00 3.54 -9.35
N ASP A 44 9.17 2.42 -10.06
CA ASP A 44 8.47 1.17 -9.73
C ASP A 44 8.77 0.72 -8.31
N ASP A 45 10.02 0.76 -7.88
CA ASP A 45 10.45 0.41 -6.51
C ASP A 45 9.77 1.31 -5.47
N ALA A 46 9.70 2.63 -5.73
CA ALA A 46 9.03 3.57 -4.83
C ALA A 46 7.53 3.30 -4.72
N PHE A 47 6.85 3.04 -5.85
CA PHE A 47 5.46 2.61 -5.82
C PHE A 47 5.30 1.29 -5.06
N GLN A 48 6.16 0.31 -5.33
CA GLN A 48 6.04 -0.98 -4.67
C GLN A 48 6.20 -0.89 -3.16
N ALA A 49 7.15 -0.07 -2.68
CA ALA A 49 7.37 0.18 -1.27
C ALA A 49 6.14 0.80 -0.61
N GLU A 50 5.60 1.90 -1.16
CA GLU A 50 4.45 2.63 -0.61
C GLU A 50 3.16 1.78 -0.58
N PHE A 51 3.01 0.86 -1.53
CA PHE A 51 1.83 -0.02 -1.60
C PHE A 51 2.04 -1.39 -0.96
N SER A 52 3.21 -1.68 -0.37
CA SER A 52 3.53 -3.00 0.21
C SER A 52 2.62 -3.33 1.39
N GLU A 53 2.50 -2.43 2.36
CA GLU A 53 1.66 -2.59 3.56
C GLU A 53 0.17 -2.67 3.20
N TYR A 54 -0.28 -1.86 2.24
CA TYR A 54 -1.66 -1.91 1.75
C TYR A 54 -1.97 -3.26 1.09
N ARG A 55 -1.08 -3.75 0.22
CA ARG A 55 -1.25 -5.07 -0.42
C ARG A 55 -1.25 -6.20 0.60
N GLN A 56 -0.41 -6.14 1.61
CA GLN A 56 -0.38 -7.11 2.71
C GLN A 56 -1.70 -7.10 3.50
N SER A 57 -2.21 -5.92 3.85
CA SER A 57 -3.51 -5.76 4.52
C SER A 57 -4.65 -6.36 3.70
N VAL A 58 -4.70 -6.09 2.40
CA VAL A 58 -5.69 -6.67 1.48
C VAL A 58 -5.60 -8.18 1.41
N ALA A 59 -4.39 -8.73 1.33
CA ALA A 59 -4.19 -10.19 1.30
C ALA A 59 -4.70 -10.86 2.59
N VAL A 60 -4.39 -10.29 3.76
CA VAL A 60 -4.87 -10.80 5.06
C VAL A 60 -6.40 -10.76 5.12
N MET A 61 -7.02 -9.65 4.71
CA MET A 61 -8.48 -9.53 4.66
C MET A 61 -9.11 -10.58 3.72
N SER A 62 -8.53 -10.82 2.54
CA SER A 62 -9.02 -11.84 1.60
C SER A 62 -9.01 -13.23 2.24
N THR A 63 -7.90 -13.62 2.87
CA THR A 63 -7.77 -14.93 3.54
C THR A 63 -8.77 -15.09 4.69
N VAL A 64 -9.02 -14.03 5.45
CA VAL A 64 -10.02 -14.07 6.53
C VAL A 64 -11.43 -14.23 5.98
N LEU A 65 -11.78 -13.48 4.92
CA LEU A 65 -13.08 -13.59 4.26
C LEU A 65 -13.28 -14.98 3.66
N GLU A 66 -12.26 -15.54 3.01
CA GLU A 66 -12.29 -16.92 2.49
C GLU A 66 -12.56 -17.93 3.62
N ARG A 67 -11.91 -17.76 4.77
CA ARG A 67 -12.09 -18.64 5.92
C ARG A 67 -13.47 -18.51 6.56
N ILE A 68 -14.06 -17.32 6.56
CA ILE A 68 -15.44 -17.11 7.01
C ILE A 68 -16.41 -17.73 6.00
N ALA A 69 -16.19 -17.52 4.70
CA ALA A 69 -17.03 -18.03 3.62
C ALA A 69 -17.02 -19.56 3.51
N ALA A 70 -15.93 -20.22 3.92
CA ALA A 70 -15.84 -21.68 4.01
C ALA A 70 -16.90 -22.29 4.95
N GLY A 71 -17.42 -21.52 5.92
CA GLY A 71 -18.50 -21.96 6.80
C GLY A 71 -18.07 -22.88 7.96
N ASP A 72 -16.77 -23.15 8.11
CA ASP A 72 -16.22 -24.04 9.14
C ASP A 72 -16.12 -23.39 10.54
N LEU A 73 -16.51 -22.11 10.67
CA LEU A 73 -16.46 -21.35 11.91
C LEU A 73 -17.86 -21.18 12.50
N SER A 74 -17.98 -21.28 13.84
CA SER A 74 -19.20 -20.81 14.52
C SER A 74 -19.38 -19.31 14.32
N ALA A 75 -20.62 -18.84 14.45
CA ALA A 75 -20.94 -17.42 14.32
C ALA A 75 -20.08 -16.55 15.27
N GLU A 76 -19.83 -16.97 16.51
CA GLU A 76 -18.96 -16.20 17.42
C GLU A 76 -17.50 -16.18 16.95
N LYS A 77 -16.98 -17.31 16.45
CA LYS A 77 -15.59 -17.40 15.97
C LYS A 77 -15.38 -16.58 14.70
N ALA A 78 -16.33 -16.62 13.77
CA ALA A 78 -16.30 -15.79 12.58
C ALA A 78 -16.32 -14.29 12.93
N ALA A 79 -17.23 -13.88 13.84
CA ALA A 79 -17.32 -12.50 14.29
C ALA A 79 -16.06 -12.05 15.05
N SER A 80 -15.46 -12.93 15.85
CA SER A 80 -14.21 -12.64 16.56
C SER A 80 -13.03 -12.48 15.58
N LEU A 81 -12.93 -13.36 14.58
CA LEU A 81 -11.88 -13.29 13.57
C LEU A 81 -12.01 -12.02 12.73
N ALA A 82 -13.23 -11.64 12.36
CA ALA A 82 -13.50 -10.40 11.64
C ALA A 82 -13.06 -9.16 12.46
N ARG A 83 -13.43 -9.09 13.76
CA ARG A 83 -13.01 -7.98 14.63
C ARG A 83 -11.50 -7.88 14.76
N GLN A 84 -10.82 -8.99 15.04
CA GLN A 84 -9.36 -9.02 15.14
C GLN A 84 -8.67 -8.55 13.85
N THR A 85 -9.26 -8.88 12.69
CA THR A 85 -8.72 -8.46 11.39
C THR A 85 -8.92 -6.97 11.15
N LEU A 86 -10.05 -6.41 11.58
CA LEU A 86 -10.31 -4.97 11.52
C LEU A 86 -9.39 -4.19 12.46
N ASP A 87 -9.14 -4.71 13.67
CA ASP A 87 -8.22 -4.11 14.65
C ASP A 87 -6.74 -4.14 14.20
N GLN A 88 -6.41 -5.04 13.27
CA GLN A 88 -5.06 -5.17 12.68
C GLN A 88 -4.89 -4.38 11.39
N GLN A 89 -5.91 -3.66 10.91
CA GLN A 89 -5.72 -2.78 9.77
C GLN A 89 -4.63 -1.76 10.13
N PRO A 90 -3.59 -1.59 9.29
CA PRO A 90 -2.68 -0.46 9.46
C PRO A 90 -3.52 0.80 9.52
N ASP A 91 -3.14 1.78 10.35
CA ASP A 91 -3.83 3.07 10.52
C ASP A 91 -3.98 3.78 9.17
N THR A 92 -4.96 3.36 8.37
CA THR A 92 -5.60 4.21 7.38
C THR A 92 -6.50 5.08 8.23
N ALA A 93 -5.93 6.11 8.84
CA ALA A 93 -6.59 6.97 9.80
C ALA A 93 -8.07 7.19 9.39
N SER A 94 -8.99 6.76 10.27
CA SER A 94 -10.43 7.06 10.23
C SER A 94 -11.33 6.13 9.38
N ASN A 95 -11.40 4.85 9.70
CA ASN A 95 -12.58 4.03 9.33
C ASN A 95 -13.54 3.80 10.52
N THR A 96 -13.74 4.81 11.37
CA THR A 96 -14.69 4.74 12.49
C THR A 96 -15.44 6.05 12.66
N GLN A 97 -16.36 6.34 11.74
CA GLN A 97 -17.75 6.74 12.06
C GLN A 97 -18.52 6.95 10.75
N MET A 98 -19.29 5.94 10.34
CA MET A 98 -20.42 6.14 9.43
C MET A 98 -21.68 6.27 10.28
N HIS A 99 -22.27 7.47 10.30
CA HIS A 99 -23.67 7.74 10.62
C HIS A 99 -24.16 8.86 9.72
#